data_AF-A0A1Q4C6H7-F1
#
_entry.id   AF-A0A1Q4C6H7-F1
#
_cell.length_a   1.000
_cell.length_b   1.000
_cell.length_c   1.000
_cell.angle_alpha   90.00
_cell.angle_beta   90.00
_cell.angle_gamma   90.00
#
_symmetry.space_group_name_H-M   'P 1'
#
loop_
_entity.id
_entity.type
_entity.pdbx_description
1 polymer ?
#
loop_
_entity_poly.entity_id
_entity_poly.type
_entity_poly.pdbx_seq_one_letter_code
_entity_poly.pdbx_strand_id
1 'polypeptide(L)'
;MVEVQHDSKEPRWLAWRAVADLYHAYFTGLILTIVTRRGTADAAEFVFRVFRRQQQERFLPGLKKLGLDGLPPAVAAAQYHYLSNWIGGVSVEYMYENDRKVWVRYPPPRWIWRGTAICGVPGEVSRAMLRGWHANNGVTLGNPNVGFVCTKQSVDGQDGLEGYYCEYDHPLELDQRLVFARHLEAPLFDAAKAPALPVASWPQARLEKAYRNYAMEYVRTAAPVAVQVFGPVDAAYLLHLTGKLIGMQHYDEIAPRLGASRGTAHDFSKFLCALLAAQDDGVEIVSSGHALQLRQQSWTLMDGLADYHPACARVLEGLFEGLAAGCGRHIPVRLAGAAAAHAPLDWMIG
;
A
#
# COMPACT_ATOMS: atom_id res chain seq x y z
N MET A 1 -28.99 30.18 28.43
CA MET A 1 -27.65 29.55 28.32
C MET A 1 -27.89 28.16 27.82
N VAL A 2 -27.68 27.95 26.52
CA VAL A 2 -27.80 26.63 25.89
C VAL A 2 -26.41 26.01 25.98
N GLU A 3 -26.30 24.90 26.71
CA GLU A 3 -25.08 24.09 26.77
C GLU A 3 -24.71 23.65 25.36
N VAL A 4 -23.57 24.14 24.89
CA VAL A 4 -22.92 23.61 23.69
C VAL A 4 -22.31 22.27 24.09
N GLN A 5 -23.02 21.18 23.79
CA GLN A 5 -22.40 19.86 23.73
C GLN A 5 -21.27 19.91 22.71
N HIS A 6 -20.02 19.93 23.19
CA HIS A 6 -18.86 19.60 22.37
C HIS A 6 -18.96 18.12 22.04
N ASP A 7 -19.40 17.80 20.82
CA ASP A 7 -19.23 16.46 20.24
C ASP A 7 -17.72 16.24 20.06
N SER A 8 -17.08 15.63 21.06
CA SER A 8 -15.63 15.46 21.18
C SER A 8 -15.07 14.37 20.24
N LYS A 9 -15.62 14.26 19.03
CA LYS A 9 -15.06 13.46 17.94
C LYS A 9 -14.31 14.40 17.02
N GLU A 10 -13.08 14.73 17.40
CA GLU A 10 -12.06 15.08 16.42
C GLU A 10 -12.20 14.12 15.23
N PRO A 11 -12.23 14.58 13.98
CA PRO A 11 -12.81 13.73 12.94
C PRO A 11 -11.99 12.45 12.77
N ARG A 12 -12.56 11.29 13.13
CA ARG A 12 -11.93 9.94 13.09
C ARG A 12 -11.20 9.65 11.77
N TRP A 13 -11.56 10.34 10.71
CA TRP A 13 -10.91 10.27 9.41
C TRP A 13 -9.47 10.82 9.39
N LEU A 14 -9.09 11.77 10.28
CA LEU A 14 -7.70 12.22 10.45
C LEU A 14 -6.79 11.10 10.93
N ALA A 15 -7.27 10.30 11.88
CA ALA A 15 -6.54 9.13 12.37
C ALA A 15 -6.39 8.06 11.28
N TRP A 16 -7.41 7.85 10.44
CA TRP A 16 -7.30 6.97 9.26
C TRP A 16 -6.30 7.50 8.24
N ARG A 17 -6.28 8.81 8.00
CA ARG A 17 -5.30 9.45 7.12
C ARG A 17 -3.87 9.25 7.64
N ALA A 18 -3.66 9.41 8.95
CA ALA A 18 -2.37 9.16 9.59
C ALA A 18 -1.86 7.73 9.38
N VAL A 19 -2.73 6.73 9.59
CA VAL A 19 -2.41 5.32 9.32
C VAL A 19 -2.11 5.11 7.83
N ALA A 20 -2.92 5.68 6.94
CA ALA A 20 -2.73 5.55 5.51
C ALA A 20 -1.37 6.09 5.05
N ASP A 21 -1.02 7.30 5.48
CA ASP A 21 0.24 7.95 5.12
C ASP A 21 1.45 7.18 5.70
N LEU A 22 1.33 6.64 6.92
CA LEU A 22 2.37 5.82 7.56
C LEU A 22 2.62 4.51 6.80
N TYR A 23 1.57 3.77 6.45
CA TYR A 23 1.69 2.50 5.72
C TYR A 23 2.12 2.71 4.27
N HIS A 24 1.70 3.81 3.65
CA HIS A 24 2.17 4.21 2.33
C HIS A 24 3.69 4.50 2.34
N ALA A 25 4.15 5.26 3.34
CA ALA A 25 5.57 5.52 3.54
C ALA A 25 6.34 4.23 3.84
N TYR A 26 5.77 3.34 4.66
CA TYR A 26 6.37 2.02 4.95
C TYR A 26 6.58 1.21 3.67
N PHE A 27 5.55 1.08 2.82
CA PHE A 27 5.68 0.30 1.59
C PHE A 27 6.75 0.87 0.64
N THR A 28 6.74 2.19 0.43
CA THR A 28 7.76 2.88 -0.38
C THR A 28 9.16 2.69 0.22
N GLY A 29 9.28 2.86 1.53
CA GLY A 29 10.52 2.71 2.29
C GLY A 29 11.05 1.28 2.28
N LEU A 30 10.17 0.27 2.27
CA LEU A 30 10.56 -1.14 2.19
C LEU A 30 11.22 -1.44 0.85
N ILE A 31 10.64 -0.95 -0.25
CA ILE A 31 11.23 -1.10 -1.58
C ILE A 31 12.62 -0.46 -1.63
N LEU A 32 12.78 0.77 -1.14
CA LEU A 32 14.08 1.44 -1.08
C LEU A 32 15.07 0.74 -0.14
N THR A 33 14.60 0.19 0.98
CA THR A 33 15.44 -0.59 1.90
C THR A 33 15.97 -1.83 1.18
N ILE A 34 15.13 -2.55 0.43
CA ILE A 34 15.56 -3.71 -0.35
C ILE A 34 16.52 -3.29 -1.47
N VAL A 35 16.23 -2.22 -2.22
CA VAL A 35 17.15 -1.68 -3.24
C VAL A 35 18.53 -1.42 -2.65
N THR A 36 18.59 -0.78 -1.48
CA THR A 36 19.86 -0.33 -0.86
C THR A 36 20.56 -1.37 0.00
N ARG A 37 19.91 -2.48 0.38
CA ARG A 37 20.49 -3.54 1.23
C ARG A 37 20.65 -4.89 0.52
N ARG A 38 19.86 -5.12 -0.53
CA ARG A 38 19.79 -6.37 -1.30
C ARG A 38 20.07 -6.17 -2.79
N GLY A 39 19.97 -4.93 -3.28
CA GLY A 39 20.23 -4.58 -4.68
C GLY A 39 19.00 -4.64 -5.58
N THR A 40 19.18 -4.16 -6.81
CA THR A 40 18.09 -3.96 -7.78
C THR A 40 17.39 -5.26 -8.20
N ALA A 41 18.13 -6.36 -8.38
CA ALA A 41 17.55 -7.65 -8.79
C ALA A 41 16.56 -8.19 -7.74
N ASP A 42 16.98 -8.23 -6.48
CA ASP A 42 16.15 -8.66 -5.36
C ASP A 42 14.93 -7.76 -5.15
N ALA A 43 15.12 -6.44 -5.29
CA ALA A 43 14.01 -5.49 -5.22
C ALA A 43 13.00 -5.70 -6.35
N ALA A 44 13.47 -5.96 -7.58
CA ALA A 44 12.61 -6.23 -8.72
C ALA A 44 11.84 -7.54 -8.53
N GLU A 45 12.49 -8.60 -8.05
CA GLU A 45 11.81 -9.87 -7.75
C GLU A 45 10.75 -9.72 -6.66
N PHE A 46 11.10 -9.02 -5.57
CA PHE A 46 10.15 -8.71 -4.50
C PHE A 46 8.93 -7.93 -5.02
N VAL A 47 9.14 -6.85 -5.77
CA VAL A 47 8.04 -6.04 -6.32
C VAL A 47 7.20 -6.86 -7.31
N PHE A 48 7.82 -7.67 -8.17
CA PHE A 48 7.08 -8.59 -9.04
C PHE A 48 6.12 -9.48 -8.23
N ARG A 49 6.62 -10.13 -7.18
CA ARG A 49 5.80 -11.05 -6.36
C ARG A 49 4.70 -10.36 -5.58
N VAL A 50 4.95 -9.18 -5.02
CA VAL A 50 3.92 -8.39 -4.33
C VAL A 50 2.77 -8.07 -5.30
N PHE A 51 3.09 -7.52 -6.46
CA PHE A 51 2.07 -7.13 -7.44
C PHE A 51 1.38 -8.35 -8.06
N ARG A 52 2.10 -9.46 -8.26
CA ARG A 52 1.51 -10.71 -8.74
C ARG A 52 0.50 -11.28 -7.75
N ARG A 53 0.85 -11.36 -6.47
CA ARG A 53 -0.02 -11.87 -5.41
C ARG A 53 -1.29 -11.02 -5.29
N GLN A 54 -1.15 -9.70 -5.22
CA GLN A 54 -2.32 -8.81 -5.17
C GLN A 54 -3.19 -8.90 -6.41
N GLN A 55 -2.60 -8.98 -7.61
CA GLN A 55 -3.37 -9.13 -8.84
C GLN A 55 -4.22 -10.41 -8.77
N GLN A 56 -3.65 -11.52 -8.33
CA GLN A 56 -4.37 -12.80 -8.20
C GLN A 56 -5.51 -12.72 -7.16
N GLU A 57 -5.29 -12.06 -6.04
CA GLU A 57 -6.25 -11.96 -4.94
C GLU A 57 -7.35 -10.91 -5.18
N ARG A 58 -7.05 -9.83 -5.90
CA ARG A 58 -7.89 -8.61 -5.95
C ARG A 58 -8.50 -8.32 -7.31
N PHE A 59 -7.85 -8.69 -8.42
CA PHE A 59 -8.26 -8.23 -9.75
C PHE A 59 -9.66 -8.73 -10.16
N LEU A 60 -9.89 -10.04 -10.20
CA LEU A 60 -11.20 -10.59 -10.58
C LEU A 60 -12.33 -10.22 -9.60
N PRO A 61 -12.15 -10.34 -8.27
CA PRO A 61 -13.19 -9.90 -7.33
C PRO A 61 -13.49 -8.40 -7.45
N GLY A 62 -12.47 -7.58 -7.66
CA GLY A 62 -12.62 -6.14 -7.81
C GLY A 62 -13.30 -5.75 -9.13
N LEU A 63 -12.97 -6.40 -10.24
CA LEU A 63 -13.66 -6.24 -11.54
C LEU A 63 -15.17 -6.50 -11.40
N LYS A 64 -15.54 -7.62 -10.78
CA LYS A 64 -16.95 -7.97 -10.56
C LYS A 64 -17.66 -6.95 -9.66
N LYS A 65 -16.99 -6.51 -8.59
CA LYS A 65 -17.53 -5.50 -7.67
C LYS A 65 -17.76 -4.15 -8.37
N LEU A 66 -16.97 -3.82 -9.37
CA LEU A 66 -17.10 -2.61 -10.19
C LEU A 66 -18.05 -2.78 -11.38
N GLY A 67 -18.61 -3.98 -11.60
CA GLY A 67 -19.51 -4.27 -12.73
C GLY A 67 -18.81 -4.27 -14.10
N LEU A 68 -17.53 -4.64 -14.14
CA LEU A 68 -16.68 -4.57 -15.34
C LEU A 68 -16.52 -5.91 -16.06
N ASP A 69 -17.12 -6.98 -15.55
CA ASP A 69 -16.92 -8.37 -16.00
C ASP A 69 -17.62 -8.70 -17.33
N GLY A 70 -18.50 -7.82 -17.83
CA GLY A 70 -19.12 -7.92 -19.15
C GLY A 70 -18.43 -7.13 -20.26
N LEU A 71 -17.35 -6.39 -19.96
CA LEU A 71 -16.67 -5.53 -20.94
C LEU A 71 -15.62 -6.30 -21.75
N PRO A 72 -15.25 -5.81 -22.96
CA PRO A 72 -14.09 -6.34 -23.69
C PRO A 72 -12.84 -6.35 -22.80
N PRO A 73 -11.99 -7.40 -22.82
CA PRO A 73 -10.93 -7.57 -21.83
C PRO A 73 -9.93 -6.40 -21.73
N ALA A 74 -9.57 -5.76 -22.85
CA ALA A 74 -8.71 -4.57 -22.85
C ALA A 74 -9.37 -3.38 -22.12
N VAL A 75 -10.67 -3.18 -22.37
CA VAL A 75 -11.50 -2.16 -21.71
C VAL A 75 -11.66 -2.47 -20.23
N ALA A 76 -12.01 -3.71 -19.88
CA ALA A 76 -12.19 -4.16 -18.50
C ALA A 76 -10.92 -3.94 -17.67
N ALA A 77 -9.75 -4.33 -18.20
CA ALA A 77 -8.47 -4.14 -17.54
C ALA A 77 -8.14 -2.66 -17.33
N ALA A 78 -8.31 -1.82 -18.34
CA ALA A 78 -8.05 -0.38 -18.24
C ALA A 78 -9.01 0.32 -17.26
N GLN A 79 -10.31 0.05 -17.35
CA GLN A 79 -11.31 0.63 -16.45
C GLN A 79 -11.13 0.18 -15.01
N TYR A 80 -10.75 -1.09 -14.78
CA TYR A 80 -10.41 -1.56 -13.44
C TYR A 80 -9.31 -0.69 -12.84
N HIS A 81 -8.21 -0.51 -13.57
CA HIS A 81 -7.09 0.28 -13.08
C HIS A 81 -7.47 1.73 -12.86
N TYR A 82 -8.29 2.34 -13.72
CA TYR A 82 -8.78 3.69 -13.50
C TYR A 82 -9.63 3.80 -12.22
N LEU A 83 -10.66 2.97 -12.09
CA LEU A 83 -11.66 3.07 -11.01
C LEU A 83 -11.12 2.58 -9.66
N SER A 84 -10.37 1.48 -9.63
CA SER A 84 -9.86 0.91 -8.37
C SER A 84 -8.80 1.79 -7.72
N ASN A 85 -7.88 2.36 -8.53
CA ASN A 85 -6.84 3.26 -8.06
C ASN A 85 -7.43 4.58 -7.57
N TRP A 86 -8.48 5.09 -8.22
CA TRP A 86 -9.18 6.30 -7.77
C TRP A 86 -9.71 6.13 -6.34
N ILE A 87 -10.33 4.97 -6.02
CA ILE A 87 -10.78 4.66 -4.65
C ILE A 87 -9.61 4.66 -3.65
N GLY A 88 -8.43 4.23 -4.10
CA GLY A 88 -7.17 4.27 -3.36
C GLY A 88 -6.47 5.63 -3.36
N GLY A 89 -7.10 6.70 -3.83
CA GLY A 89 -6.51 8.05 -3.88
C GLY A 89 -5.37 8.20 -4.89
N VAL A 90 -5.27 7.29 -5.86
CA VAL A 90 -4.23 7.29 -6.90
C VAL A 90 -4.81 7.86 -8.18
N SER A 91 -4.14 8.87 -8.74
CA SER A 91 -4.55 9.48 -10.01
C SER A 91 -4.22 8.55 -11.18
N VAL A 92 -5.22 8.29 -12.01
CA VAL A 92 -5.12 7.52 -13.24
C VAL A 92 -5.98 8.21 -14.29
N GLU A 93 -5.48 8.28 -15.51
CA GLU A 93 -6.19 8.73 -16.70
C GLU A 93 -6.56 7.51 -17.54
N TYR A 94 -7.73 7.58 -18.17
CA TYR A 94 -8.29 6.53 -19.01
C TYR A 94 -8.64 7.13 -20.37
N MET A 95 -8.10 6.57 -21.44
CA MET A 95 -8.38 7.04 -22.80
C MET A 95 -8.75 5.84 -23.68
N TYR A 96 -10.06 5.70 -23.92
CA TYR A 96 -10.62 4.69 -24.81
C TYR A 96 -10.32 5.02 -26.27
N GLU A 97 -9.75 4.06 -27.00
CA GLU A 97 -9.54 4.16 -28.44
C GLU A 97 -10.54 3.25 -29.19
N ASN A 98 -10.61 1.98 -28.79
CA ASN A 98 -11.62 1.02 -29.24
C ASN A 98 -11.67 -0.19 -28.27
N ASP A 99 -12.58 -1.15 -28.51
CA ASP A 99 -12.75 -2.34 -27.67
C ASP A 99 -11.49 -3.22 -27.54
N ARG A 100 -10.59 -3.12 -28.52
CA ARG A 100 -9.32 -3.87 -28.56
C ARG A 100 -8.12 -3.07 -28.06
N LYS A 101 -8.24 -1.75 -27.88
CA LYS A 101 -7.12 -0.89 -27.49
C LYS A 101 -7.56 0.25 -26.58
N VAL A 102 -6.97 0.29 -25.39
CA VAL A 102 -7.31 1.29 -24.36
C VAL A 102 -6.08 1.73 -23.59
N TRP A 103 -5.90 3.05 -23.49
CA TRP A 103 -4.77 3.66 -22.81
C TRP A 103 -5.06 3.93 -21.34
N VAL A 104 -4.01 3.82 -20.53
CA VAL A 104 -3.97 4.26 -19.14
C VAL A 104 -2.69 5.06 -18.90
N ARG A 105 -2.82 6.14 -18.12
CA ARG A 105 -1.67 6.94 -17.68
C ARG A 105 -1.78 7.21 -16.19
N TYR A 106 -0.68 7.01 -15.48
CA TYR A 106 -0.51 7.35 -14.07
C TYR A 106 0.31 8.64 -14.01
N PRO A 107 -0.33 9.82 -14.02
CA PRO A 107 0.39 11.09 -14.00
C PRO A 107 1.10 11.29 -12.65
N PRO A 108 2.12 12.17 -12.60
CA PRO A 108 2.71 12.63 -11.34
C PRO A 108 1.65 13.30 -10.44
N PRO A 109 1.78 13.20 -9.11
CA PRO A 109 2.78 12.41 -8.39
C PRO A 109 2.48 10.90 -8.42
N ARG A 110 3.53 10.09 -8.59
CA ARG A 110 3.39 8.62 -8.54
C ARG A 110 3.19 8.16 -7.11
N TRP A 111 2.04 7.55 -6.83
CA TRP A 111 1.70 7.07 -5.49
C TRP A 111 2.79 6.13 -4.94
N ILE A 112 3.09 5.03 -5.62
CA ILE A 112 4.08 4.05 -5.15
C ILE A 112 5.51 4.60 -4.99
N TRP A 113 5.86 5.68 -5.71
CA TRP A 113 7.18 6.33 -5.69
C TRP A 113 7.08 7.76 -5.12
N ARG A 114 6.47 7.92 -3.94
CA ARG A 114 6.08 9.25 -3.45
C ARG A 114 7.29 10.14 -3.16
N GLY A 115 7.24 11.38 -3.65
CA GLY A 115 8.21 12.42 -3.32
C GLY A 115 9.63 12.09 -3.80
N THR A 116 10.63 12.41 -2.98
CA THR A 116 12.05 12.20 -3.30
C THR A 116 12.44 10.73 -3.44
N ALA A 117 11.61 9.81 -2.94
CA ALA A 117 11.83 8.38 -3.09
C ALA A 117 11.94 7.94 -4.55
N ILE A 118 11.26 8.62 -5.48
CA ILE A 118 11.29 8.30 -6.91
C ILE A 118 12.71 8.30 -7.49
N CYS A 119 13.59 9.16 -6.99
CA CYS A 119 14.98 9.27 -7.44
C CYS A 119 15.82 8.02 -7.11
N GLY A 120 15.39 7.23 -6.12
CA GLY A 120 16.08 6.02 -5.67
C GLY A 120 15.52 4.73 -6.25
N VAL A 121 14.49 4.79 -7.10
CA VAL A 121 13.82 3.60 -7.65
C VAL A 121 14.41 3.24 -9.01
N PRO A 122 15.07 2.08 -9.17
CA PRO A 122 15.58 1.63 -10.46
C PRO A 122 14.45 1.32 -11.46
N GLY A 123 14.73 1.53 -12.75
CA GLY A 123 13.79 1.22 -13.83
C GLY A 123 13.33 -0.24 -13.83
N GLU A 124 14.20 -1.19 -13.45
CA GLU A 124 13.90 -2.62 -13.32
C GLU A 124 12.76 -2.88 -12.33
N VAL A 125 12.74 -2.14 -11.22
CA VAL A 125 11.74 -2.28 -10.17
C VAL A 125 10.38 -1.78 -10.66
N SER A 126 10.36 -0.65 -11.38
CA SER A 126 9.14 -0.16 -12.05
C SER A 126 8.62 -1.14 -13.10
N ARG A 127 9.50 -1.73 -13.92
CA ARG A 127 9.13 -2.77 -14.89
C ARG A 127 8.62 -4.04 -14.23
N ALA A 128 9.15 -4.42 -13.06
CA ALA A 128 8.72 -5.60 -12.32
C ALA A 128 7.27 -5.50 -11.84
N MET A 129 6.83 -4.32 -11.42
CA MET A 129 5.42 -4.03 -11.10
C MET A 129 4.50 -4.29 -12.31
N LEU A 130 4.89 -3.81 -13.50
CA LEU A 130 4.13 -4.04 -14.75
C LEU A 130 4.07 -5.54 -15.10
N ARG A 131 5.18 -6.27 -14.94
CA ARG A 131 5.24 -7.72 -15.14
C ARG A 131 4.35 -8.48 -14.14
N GLY A 132 4.33 -8.06 -12.88
CA GLY A 132 3.53 -8.70 -11.82
C GLY A 132 2.04 -8.47 -12.00
N TRP A 133 1.65 -7.29 -12.48
CA TRP A 133 0.25 -6.89 -12.60
C TRP A 133 -0.25 -6.82 -14.05
N HIS A 134 0.10 -5.76 -14.77
CA HIS A 134 -0.47 -5.42 -16.08
C HIS A 134 -0.34 -6.56 -17.10
N ALA A 135 0.83 -7.21 -17.16
CA ALA A 135 1.11 -8.30 -18.10
C ALA A 135 0.21 -9.55 -17.92
N ASN A 136 -0.43 -9.70 -16.76
CA ASN A 136 -1.23 -10.89 -16.45
C ASN A 136 -2.74 -10.67 -16.66
N ASN A 137 -3.17 -9.45 -16.95
CA ASN A 137 -4.60 -9.12 -16.96
C ASN A 137 -5.37 -9.87 -18.05
N GLY A 138 -4.82 -9.99 -19.27
CA GLY A 138 -5.46 -10.72 -20.37
C GLY A 138 -5.74 -12.18 -20.02
N VAL A 139 -4.71 -12.92 -19.61
CA VAL A 139 -4.85 -14.32 -19.19
C VAL A 139 -5.77 -14.50 -17.99
N THR A 140 -5.76 -13.58 -17.03
CA THR A 140 -6.67 -13.63 -15.88
C THR A 140 -8.14 -13.40 -16.29
N LEU A 141 -8.38 -12.59 -17.33
CA LEU A 141 -9.69 -12.38 -17.94
C LEU A 141 -10.10 -13.50 -18.91
N GLY A 142 -9.27 -14.54 -19.09
CA GLY A 142 -9.54 -15.64 -20.00
C GLY A 142 -9.26 -15.34 -21.48
N ASN A 143 -8.61 -14.20 -21.79
CA ASN A 143 -8.21 -13.85 -23.16
C ASN A 143 -6.68 -13.70 -23.26
N PRO A 144 -5.96 -14.74 -23.72
CA PRO A 144 -4.50 -14.72 -23.82
C PRO A 144 -3.97 -13.78 -24.92
N ASN A 145 -4.84 -13.23 -25.76
CA ASN A 145 -4.46 -12.30 -26.82
C ASN A 145 -4.28 -10.87 -26.32
N VAL A 146 -4.58 -10.60 -25.04
CA VAL A 146 -4.51 -9.25 -24.48
C VAL A 146 -3.20 -9.05 -23.71
N GLY A 147 -2.42 -8.08 -24.15
CA GLY A 147 -1.16 -7.67 -23.53
C GLY A 147 -1.17 -6.19 -23.11
N PHE A 148 -0.09 -5.76 -22.45
CA PHE A 148 0.14 -4.36 -22.09
C PHE A 148 1.38 -3.81 -22.79
N VAL A 149 1.26 -2.65 -23.41
CA VAL A 149 2.36 -1.93 -24.03
C VAL A 149 2.70 -0.71 -23.18
N CYS A 150 3.90 -0.68 -22.60
CA CYS A 150 4.38 0.46 -21.83
C CYS A 150 5.10 1.47 -22.74
N THR A 151 4.70 2.73 -22.70
CA THR A 151 5.28 3.80 -23.53
C THR A 151 6.16 4.74 -22.72
N LYS A 152 5.79 5.04 -21.46
CA LYS A 152 6.56 5.93 -20.58
C LYS A 152 6.75 5.36 -19.17
N GLN A 153 7.85 5.70 -18.52
CA GLN A 153 8.11 5.40 -17.11
C GLN A 153 8.60 6.65 -16.36
N SER A 154 7.92 7.00 -15.26
CA SER A 154 8.30 8.17 -14.44
C SER A 154 9.71 8.09 -13.87
N VAL A 155 10.17 6.89 -13.51
CA VAL A 155 11.51 6.67 -12.95
C VAL A 155 12.63 6.85 -13.99
N ASP A 156 12.28 6.81 -15.28
CA ASP A 156 13.20 7.11 -16.39
C ASP A 156 13.18 8.62 -16.73
N GLY A 157 12.53 9.47 -15.92
CA GLY A 157 12.44 10.91 -16.10
C GLY A 157 11.28 11.39 -16.99
N GLN A 158 10.36 10.49 -17.35
CA GLN A 158 9.20 10.84 -18.18
C GLN A 158 8.01 11.33 -17.34
N ASP A 159 7.06 12.01 -17.99
CA ASP A 159 5.94 12.73 -17.36
C ASP A 159 4.80 11.83 -16.85
N GLY A 160 5.07 10.56 -16.54
CA GLY A 160 4.10 9.59 -16.08
C GLY A 160 4.55 8.14 -16.31
N LEU A 161 3.78 7.20 -15.76
CA LEU A 161 3.77 5.84 -16.29
C LEU A 161 2.61 5.76 -17.27
N GLU A 162 2.89 5.43 -18.52
CA GLU A 162 1.92 5.46 -19.61
C GLU A 162 2.00 4.15 -20.39
N GLY A 163 0.84 3.68 -20.85
CA GLY A 163 0.75 2.53 -21.73
C GLY A 163 -0.68 2.21 -22.13
N TYR A 164 -0.87 1.12 -22.86
CA TYR A 164 -2.18 0.67 -23.30
C TYR A 164 -2.32 -0.84 -23.25
N TYR A 165 -3.55 -1.29 -23.01
CA TYR A 165 -3.94 -2.67 -23.27
C TYR A 165 -4.25 -2.84 -24.75
N CYS A 166 -3.83 -3.96 -25.33
CA CYS A 166 -4.03 -4.27 -26.74
C CYS A 166 -4.41 -5.73 -26.91
N GLU A 167 -5.50 -6.01 -27.61
CA GLU A 167 -5.92 -7.34 -28.02
C GLU A 167 -5.43 -7.66 -29.43
N TYR A 168 -4.62 -8.71 -29.56
CA TYR A 168 -4.02 -9.18 -30.81
C TYR A 168 -4.85 -10.29 -31.48
N ASP A 169 -4.54 -10.61 -32.74
CA ASP A 169 -5.23 -11.68 -33.48
C ASP A 169 -4.67 -13.09 -33.16
N HIS A 170 -3.73 -13.19 -32.22
CA HIS A 170 -3.12 -14.43 -31.77
C HIS A 170 -2.87 -14.41 -30.25
N PRO A 171 -2.80 -15.57 -29.59
CA PRO A 171 -2.40 -15.68 -28.19
C PRO A 171 -0.97 -15.16 -27.97
N LEU A 172 -0.76 -14.45 -26.88
CA LEU A 172 0.56 -13.92 -26.51
C LEU A 172 1.33 -14.90 -25.62
N GLU A 173 2.58 -15.15 -26.01
CA GLU A 173 3.57 -15.80 -25.16
C GLU A 173 3.92 -14.92 -23.95
N LEU A 174 4.55 -15.52 -22.92
CA LEU A 174 4.81 -14.83 -21.65
C LEU A 174 5.59 -13.52 -21.81
N ASP A 175 6.58 -13.50 -22.69
CA ASP A 175 7.44 -12.34 -22.99
C ASP A 175 6.74 -11.31 -23.89
N GLN A 176 5.69 -11.70 -24.61
CA GLN A 176 4.89 -10.81 -25.46
C GLN A 176 3.80 -10.05 -24.69
N ARG A 177 3.43 -10.52 -23.48
CA ARG A 177 2.39 -9.89 -22.65
C ARG A 177 2.74 -8.50 -22.13
N LEU A 178 4.04 -8.17 -22.06
CA LEU A 178 4.53 -6.85 -21.72
C LEU A 178 5.63 -6.43 -22.69
N VAL A 179 5.36 -5.42 -23.50
CA VAL A 179 6.33 -4.85 -24.43
C VAL A 179 6.50 -3.35 -24.19
N PHE A 180 7.61 -2.79 -24.66
CA PHE A 180 7.94 -1.38 -24.49
C PHE A 180 8.00 -0.68 -25.85
N ALA A 181 7.19 0.37 -26.02
CA ALA A 181 7.10 1.14 -27.25
C ALA A 181 7.29 2.63 -26.95
N ARG A 182 8.54 3.01 -26.60
CA ARG A 182 8.89 4.37 -26.12
C ARG A 182 8.66 5.51 -27.12
N HIS A 183 8.41 5.18 -28.38
CA HIS A 183 8.16 6.14 -29.46
C HIS A 183 6.67 6.48 -29.64
N LEU A 184 5.78 5.81 -28.89
CA LEU A 184 4.34 6.06 -28.92
C LEU A 184 3.92 6.95 -27.76
N GLU A 185 2.81 7.67 -27.93
CA GLU A 185 2.26 8.57 -26.94
C GLU A 185 0.74 8.42 -26.88
N ALA A 186 0.19 8.51 -25.67
CA ALA A 186 -1.23 8.45 -25.45
C ALA A 186 -1.97 9.70 -25.98
N PRO A 187 -3.24 9.58 -26.41
CA PRO A 187 -4.05 10.76 -26.72
C PRO A 187 -4.31 11.61 -25.46
N LEU A 188 -4.71 12.87 -25.66
CA LEU A 188 -5.06 13.77 -24.55
C LEU A 188 -6.23 13.21 -23.73
N PHE A 189 -6.10 13.28 -22.41
CA PHE A 189 -7.12 12.83 -21.48
C PHE A 189 -8.34 13.78 -21.47
N ASP A 190 -9.53 13.20 -21.61
CA ASP A 190 -10.81 13.89 -21.53
C ASP A 190 -11.64 13.27 -20.40
N ALA A 191 -11.71 13.98 -19.26
CA ALA A 191 -12.40 13.51 -18.07
C ALA A 191 -13.91 13.29 -18.29
N ALA A 192 -14.53 13.96 -19.25
CA ALA A 192 -15.96 13.79 -19.55
C ALA A 192 -16.27 12.46 -20.25
N LYS A 193 -15.25 11.81 -20.85
CA LYS A 193 -15.37 10.51 -21.52
C LYS A 193 -14.95 9.33 -20.64
N ALA A 194 -14.37 9.60 -19.48
CA ALA A 194 -13.93 8.56 -18.56
C ALA A 194 -15.13 7.96 -17.79
N PRO A 195 -15.10 6.66 -17.43
CA PRO A 195 -16.11 6.09 -16.54
C PRO A 195 -16.06 6.79 -15.18
N ALA A 196 -17.21 7.07 -14.56
CA ALA A 196 -17.27 7.77 -13.28
C ALA A 196 -17.82 6.89 -12.16
N LEU A 197 -17.24 6.98 -10.98
CA LEU A 197 -17.85 6.50 -9.74
C LEU A 197 -18.69 7.64 -9.12
N PRO A 198 -19.78 7.36 -8.40
CA PRO A 198 -20.61 8.38 -7.74
C PRO A 198 -19.95 8.94 -6.47
N VAL A 199 -18.68 9.32 -6.54
CA VAL A 199 -17.80 9.62 -5.41
C VAL A 199 -18.04 10.98 -4.79
N ALA A 200 -18.57 11.94 -5.55
CA ALA A 200 -19.02 13.23 -5.01
C ALA A 200 -20.12 13.08 -3.93
N SER A 201 -20.81 11.93 -3.91
CA SER A 201 -21.82 11.60 -2.90
C SER A 201 -21.25 10.87 -1.66
N TRP A 202 -19.96 10.50 -1.66
CA TRP A 202 -19.39 9.70 -0.58
C TRP A 202 -18.90 10.58 0.56
N PRO A 203 -19.28 10.29 1.83
CA PRO A 203 -18.76 11.03 2.97
C PRO A 203 -17.23 10.94 3.05
N GLN A 204 -16.57 12.02 3.47
CA GLN A 204 -15.10 12.06 3.63
C GLN A 204 -14.57 10.90 4.48
N ALA A 205 -15.26 10.55 5.55
CA ALA A 205 -14.94 9.41 6.40
C ALA A 205 -14.84 8.09 5.61
N ARG A 206 -15.73 7.86 4.64
CA ARG A 206 -15.69 6.67 3.78
C ARG A 206 -14.45 6.68 2.88
N LEU A 207 -14.09 7.84 2.33
CA LEU A 207 -12.92 8.01 1.45
C LEU A 207 -11.62 7.76 2.23
N GLU A 208 -11.45 8.38 3.39
CA GLU A 208 -10.23 8.20 4.20
C GLU A 208 -10.10 6.78 4.75
N LYS A 209 -11.21 6.12 5.09
CA LYS A 209 -11.18 4.69 5.46
C LYS A 209 -10.77 3.81 4.28
N ALA A 210 -11.26 4.10 3.08
CA ALA A 210 -10.87 3.38 1.87
C ALA A 210 -9.38 3.59 1.54
N TYR A 211 -8.90 4.83 1.64
CA TYR A 211 -7.49 5.17 1.44
C TYR A 211 -6.57 4.46 2.44
N ARG A 212 -6.94 4.45 3.73
CA ARG A 212 -6.24 3.67 4.77
C ARG A 212 -6.16 2.20 4.42
N ASN A 213 -7.29 1.57 4.08
CA ASN A 213 -7.32 0.15 3.73
C ASN A 213 -6.46 -0.15 2.51
N TYR A 214 -6.49 0.73 1.50
CA TYR A 214 -5.67 0.62 0.30
C TYR A 214 -4.17 0.66 0.63
N ALA A 215 -3.72 1.60 1.45
CA ALA A 215 -2.32 1.69 1.87
C ALA A 215 -1.88 0.48 2.72
N MET A 216 -2.72 0.05 3.66
CA MET A 216 -2.44 -1.12 4.51
C MET A 216 -2.33 -2.42 3.69
N GLU A 217 -3.14 -2.58 2.64
CA GLU A 217 -3.16 -3.76 1.79
C GLU A 217 -1.79 -4.06 1.15
N TYR A 218 -1.04 -3.02 0.79
CA TYR A 218 0.32 -3.17 0.27
C TYR A 218 1.27 -3.78 1.28
N VAL A 219 1.25 -3.31 2.53
CA VAL A 219 2.13 -3.86 3.57
C VAL A 219 1.68 -5.25 4.02
N ARG A 220 0.36 -5.48 4.08
CA ARG A 220 -0.24 -6.80 4.29
C ARG A 220 0.26 -7.85 3.30
N THR A 221 0.38 -7.49 2.02
CA THR A 221 0.95 -8.38 1.00
C THR A 221 2.47 -8.46 1.10
N ALA A 222 3.12 -7.31 1.28
CA ALA A 222 4.57 -7.18 1.22
C ALA A 222 5.29 -7.98 2.30
N ALA A 223 4.80 -8.00 3.55
CA ALA A 223 5.52 -8.66 4.63
C ALA A 223 5.63 -10.18 4.45
N PRO A 224 4.55 -10.94 4.14
CA PRO A 224 4.67 -12.35 3.80
C PRO A 224 5.53 -12.59 2.56
N VAL A 225 5.40 -11.76 1.52
CA VAL A 225 6.22 -11.90 0.29
C VAL A 225 7.71 -11.69 0.60
N ALA A 226 8.07 -10.73 1.46
CA ALA A 226 9.45 -10.55 1.87
C ALA A 226 10.02 -11.82 2.52
N VAL A 227 9.25 -12.46 3.40
CA VAL A 227 9.64 -13.73 4.03
C VAL A 227 9.78 -14.86 3.00
N GLN A 228 8.86 -14.94 2.04
CA GLN A 228 8.91 -15.95 0.98
C GLN A 228 10.11 -15.79 0.04
N VAL A 229 10.51 -14.55 -0.27
CA VAL A 229 11.63 -14.25 -1.17
C VAL A 229 12.98 -14.37 -0.47
N PHE A 230 13.10 -13.83 0.74
CA PHE A 230 14.40 -13.67 1.42
C PHE A 230 14.61 -14.66 2.57
N GLY A 231 13.59 -15.44 2.94
CA GLY A 231 13.61 -16.24 4.14
C GLY A 231 13.37 -15.41 5.41
N PRO A 232 13.05 -16.05 6.54
CA PRO A 232 12.56 -15.37 7.73
C PRO A 232 13.61 -14.49 8.43
N VAL A 233 14.91 -14.83 8.34
CA VAL A 233 15.99 -14.08 9.00
C VAL A 233 16.26 -12.75 8.28
N ASP A 234 16.49 -12.78 6.97
CA ASP A 234 16.77 -11.57 6.19
C ASP A 234 15.53 -10.69 6.09
N ALA A 235 14.34 -11.28 5.89
CA ALA A 235 13.10 -10.52 5.87
C ALA A 235 12.84 -9.84 7.22
N ALA A 236 13.09 -10.52 8.35
CA ALA A 236 12.94 -9.92 9.67
C ALA A 236 13.82 -8.67 9.85
N TYR A 237 15.07 -8.72 9.38
CA TYR A 237 15.96 -7.57 9.41
C TYR A 237 15.44 -6.41 8.54
N LEU A 238 15.05 -6.70 7.29
CA LEU A 238 14.58 -5.68 6.34
C LEU A 238 13.29 -5.01 6.83
N LEU A 239 12.30 -5.80 7.25
CA LEU A 239 11.01 -5.30 7.74
C LEU A 239 11.18 -4.44 9.00
N HIS A 240 12.03 -4.88 9.92
CA HIS A 240 12.32 -4.14 11.16
C HIS A 240 13.04 -2.82 10.88
N LEU A 241 14.11 -2.86 10.09
CA LEU A 241 14.87 -1.66 9.76
C LEU A 241 14.01 -0.62 9.04
N THR A 242 13.22 -1.03 8.06
CA THR A 242 12.27 -0.14 7.38
C THR A 242 11.31 0.50 8.36
N GLY A 243 10.67 -0.31 9.22
CA GLY A 243 9.74 0.19 10.23
C GLY A 243 10.38 1.23 11.13
N LYS A 244 11.61 0.98 11.59
CA LYS A 244 12.34 1.89 12.47
C LYS A 244 12.63 3.22 11.80
N LEU A 245 13.13 3.20 10.56
CA LEU A 245 13.43 4.41 9.80
C LEU A 245 12.17 5.24 9.53
N ILE A 246 11.09 4.58 9.09
CA ILE A 246 9.83 5.25 8.76
C ILE A 246 9.17 5.79 10.03
N GLY A 247 9.11 5.01 11.10
CA GLY A 247 8.55 5.46 12.39
C GLY A 247 9.26 6.71 12.92
N MET A 248 10.60 6.75 12.86
CA MET A 248 11.36 7.92 13.31
C MET A 248 11.05 9.17 12.49
N GLN A 249 10.91 9.04 11.17
CA GLN A 249 10.69 10.18 10.27
C GLN A 249 9.25 10.71 10.32
N HIS A 250 8.26 9.86 10.59
CA HIS A 250 6.86 10.24 10.45
C HIS A 250 6.14 10.61 11.76
N TYR A 251 6.76 10.44 12.93
CA TYR A 251 6.09 10.69 14.22
C TYR A 251 5.41 12.07 14.28
N ASP A 252 6.16 13.15 14.01
CA ASP A 252 5.64 14.51 14.11
C ASP A 252 4.53 14.81 13.09
N GLU A 253 4.52 14.13 11.94
CA GLU A 253 3.50 14.28 10.92
C GLU A 253 2.17 13.63 11.34
N ILE A 254 2.25 12.48 12.01
CA ILE A 254 1.07 11.67 12.32
C ILE A 254 0.54 11.85 13.74
N ALA A 255 1.38 12.21 14.71
CA ALA A 255 0.99 12.35 16.11
C ALA A 255 -0.15 13.37 16.33
N PRO A 256 -0.14 14.58 15.71
CA PRO A 256 -1.23 15.54 15.88
C PRO A 256 -2.58 15.00 15.40
N ARG A 257 -2.58 14.17 14.34
CA ARG A 257 -3.80 13.57 13.77
C ARG A 257 -4.37 12.43 14.64
N LEU A 258 -3.61 12.00 15.63
CA LEU A 258 -3.96 11.00 16.63
C LEU A 258 -4.11 11.63 18.03
N GLY A 259 -4.20 12.96 18.11
CA GLY A 259 -4.35 13.69 19.38
C GLY A 259 -3.14 13.60 20.30
N ALA A 260 -1.94 13.38 19.74
CA ALA A 260 -0.70 13.19 20.48
C ALA A 260 0.37 14.22 20.11
N SER A 261 1.34 14.39 21.01
CA SER A 261 2.54 15.19 20.83
C SER A 261 3.77 14.40 21.27
N ARG A 262 4.97 14.96 21.08
CA ARG A 262 6.18 14.45 21.73
C ARG A 262 6.00 14.39 23.24
N GLY A 263 6.69 13.47 23.90
CA GLY A 263 6.52 13.26 25.33
C GLY A 263 7.26 12.05 25.89
N THR A 264 6.69 11.49 26.95
CA THR A 264 7.20 10.38 27.76
C THR A 264 6.70 9.02 27.25
N ALA A 265 7.13 7.93 27.89
CA ALA A 265 6.60 6.60 27.68
C ALA A 265 5.07 6.52 27.84
N HIS A 266 4.50 7.29 28.77
CA HIS A 266 3.05 7.38 28.96
C HIS A 266 2.36 8.06 27.79
N ASP A 267 2.91 9.15 27.26
CA ASP A 267 2.36 9.83 26.08
C ASP A 267 2.45 8.93 24.85
N PHE A 268 3.56 8.21 24.70
CA PHE A 268 3.72 7.21 23.64
C PHE A 268 2.70 6.06 23.75
N SER A 269 2.39 5.59 24.97
CA SER A 269 1.39 4.53 25.15
C SER A 269 -0.02 4.95 24.70
N LYS A 270 -0.40 6.21 24.95
CA LYS A 270 -1.67 6.79 24.48
C LYS A 270 -1.68 6.93 22.96
N PHE A 271 -0.58 7.43 22.39
CA PHE A 271 -0.40 7.52 20.94
C PHE A 271 -0.51 6.14 20.28
N LEU A 272 0.17 5.12 20.81
CA LEU A 272 0.15 3.78 20.24
C LEU A 272 -1.24 3.14 20.34
N CYS A 273 -1.96 3.37 21.44
CA CYS A 273 -3.36 2.97 21.58
C CYS A 273 -4.26 3.62 20.50
N ALA A 274 -4.11 4.93 20.27
CA ALA A 274 -4.85 5.64 19.23
C ALA A 274 -4.50 5.12 17.82
N LEU A 275 -3.22 4.86 17.55
CA LEU A 275 -2.75 4.30 16.27
C LEU A 275 -3.32 2.90 16.00
N LEU A 276 -3.31 2.01 17.01
CA LEU A 276 -3.89 0.66 16.92
C LEU A 276 -5.40 0.72 16.69
N ALA A 277 -6.13 1.53 17.46
CA ALA A 277 -7.55 1.74 17.25
C ALA A 277 -7.88 2.30 15.85
N ALA A 278 -7.03 3.18 15.31
CA ALA A 278 -7.17 3.74 13.96
C ALA A 278 -6.90 2.71 12.84
N GLN A 279 -6.16 1.64 13.13
CA GLN A 279 -5.97 0.48 12.23
C GLN A 279 -7.14 -0.50 12.27
N ASP A 280 -8.13 -0.26 13.14
CA ASP A 280 -9.22 -1.17 13.53
C ASP A 280 -8.76 -2.36 14.42
N ASP A 281 -7.61 -2.25 15.08
CA ASP A 281 -7.17 -3.25 16.08
C ASP A 281 -7.88 -3.04 17.43
N GLY A 282 -8.23 -4.15 18.10
CA GLY A 282 -8.65 -4.13 19.50
C GLY A 282 -7.44 -3.93 20.41
N VAL A 283 -7.49 -2.92 21.29
CA VAL A 283 -6.37 -2.58 22.17
C VAL A 283 -6.86 -2.32 23.59
N GLU A 284 -6.12 -2.85 24.57
CA GLU A 284 -6.38 -2.70 25.99
C GLU A 284 -5.10 -2.27 26.72
N ILE A 285 -5.21 -1.29 27.62
CA ILE A 285 -4.10 -0.89 28.49
C ILE A 285 -4.13 -1.78 29.73
N VAL A 286 -3.14 -2.63 29.89
CA VAL A 286 -2.97 -3.49 31.06
C VAL A 286 -1.97 -2.80 31.97
N SER A 287 -2.44 -2.01 32.94
CA SER A 287 -1.52 -1.36 33.90
C SER A 287 -0.93 -2.42 34.83
N SER A 288 0.40 -2.60 34.79
CA SER A 288 1.13 -3.49 35.69
C SER A 288 2.32 -2.75 36.32
N GLY A 289 2.07 -2.06 37.42
CA GLY A 289 3.12 -1.42 38.23
C GLY A 289 3.87 -0.31 37.48
N HIS A 290 5.21 -0.42 37.43
CA HIS A 290 6.09 0.61 36.83
C HIS A 290 6.24 0.53 35.30
N ALA A 291 5.75 -0.54 34.65
CA ALA A 291 5.84 -0.70 33.20
C ALA A 291 4.45 -0.57 32.56
N LEU A 292 4.37 0.15 31.44
CA LEU A 292 3.13 0.29 30.68
C LEU A 292 3.01 -0.88 29.72
N GLN A 293 1.99 -1.71 29.90
CA GLN A 293 1.69 -2.81 28.99
C GLN A 293 0.45 -2.49 28.15
N LEU A 294 0.55 -2.68 26.84
CA LEU A 294 -0.57 -2.62 25.91
C LEU A 294 -0.82 -4.00 25.32
N ARG A 295 -2.05 -4.49 25.42
CA ARG A 295 -2.48 -5.73 24.78
C ARG A 295 -3.23 -5.42 23.50
N GLN A 296 -2.62 -5.73 22.36
CA GLN A 296 -3.27 -5.70 21.04
C GLN A 296 -3.97 -7.04 20.82
N GLN A 297 -5.29 -7.05 20.95
CA GLN A 297 -6.15 -8.23 20.91
C GLN A 297 -6.31 -8.80 19.49
N SER A 298 -6.22 -7.95 18.47
CA SER A 298 -6.30 -8.32 17.07
C SER A 298 -5.22 -7.64 16.25
N TRP A 299 -4.86 -8.27 15.13
CA TRP A 299 -3.94 -7.69 14.15
C TRP A 299 -4.61 -7.62 12.78
N THR A 300 -5.38 -6.55 12.55
CA THR A 300 -6.21 -6.31 11.35
C THR A 300 -5.38 -6.40 10.07
N LEU A 301 -4.12 -5.94 10.11
CA LEU A 301 -3.23 -6.02 8.95
C LEU A 301 -3.05 -7.47 8.45
N MET A 302 -3.01 -8.45 9.34
CA MET A 302 -2.82 -9.87 9.00
C MET A 302 -4.10 -10.72 9.14
N ASP A 303 -5.22 -10.13 9.53
CA ASP A 303 -6.48 -10.84 9.75
C ASP A 303 -6.93 -11.61 8.50
N GLY A 304 -7.26 -12.89 8.63
CA GLY A 304 -7.63 -13.75 7.49
C GLY A 304 -6.48 -14.17 6.55
N LEU A 305 -5.22 -13.83 6.83
CA LEU A 305 -4.07 -14.48 6.19
C LEU A 305 -3.66 -15.71 7.00
N ALA A 306 -3.76 -16.89 6.41
CA ALA A 306 -3.36 -18.13 7.07
C ALA A 306 -1.86 -18.46 6.86
N ASP A 307 -1.22 -17.86 5.85
CA ASP A 307 0.10 -18.26 5.36
C ASP A 307 1.26 -17.34 5.80
N TYR A 308 1.03 -16.40 6.72
CA TYR A 308 2.09 -15.48 7.15
C TYR A 308 2.99 -16.09 8.23
N HIS A 309 4.30 -15.91 8.06
CA HIS A 309 5.30 -16.33 9.04
C HIS A 309 5.38 -15.32 10.21
N PRO A 310 5.66 -15.74 11.46
CA PRO A 310 5.86 -14.85 12.62
C PRO A 310 6.81 -13.67 12.40
N ALA A 311 7.80 -13.82 11.54
CA ALA A 311 8.73 -12.76 11.14
C ALA A 311 8.02 -11.51 10.55
N CYS A 312 6.77 -11.62 10.10
CA CYS A 312 6.00 -10.45 9.67
C CYS A 312 5.76 -9.45 10.82
N ALA A 313 5.77 -9.91 12.09
CA ALA A 313 5.60 -9.02 13.25
C ALA A 313 6.72 -7.97 13.36
N ARG A 314 7.85 -8.20 12.70
CA ARG A 314 8.96 -7.23 12.59
C ARG A 314 8.56 -5.92 11.94
N VAL A 315 7.49 -5.90 11.15
CA VAL A 315 6.84 -4.67 10.66
C VAL A 315 6.47 -3.78 11.85
N LEU A 316 5.68 -4.31 12.79
CA LEU A 316 5.19 -3.56 13.95
C LEU A 316 6.30 -3.25 14.93
N GLU A 317 7.19 -4.22 15.23
CA GLU A 317 8.30 -4.00 16.17
C GLU A 317 9.19 -2.85 15.71
N GLY A 318 9.59 -2.84 14.42
CA GLY A 318 10.41 -1.76 13.88
C GLY A 318 9.65 -0.43 13.89
N LEU A 319 8.40 -0.44 13.44
CA LEU A 319 7.58 0.77 13.35
C LEU A 319 7.38 1.41 14.73
N PHE A 320 7.08 0.62 15.75
CA PHE A 320 6.82 1.13 17.09
C PHE A 320 8.10 1.60 17.78
N GLU A 321 9.23 0.90 17.60
CA GLU A 321 10.54 1.41 18.03
C GLU A 321 10.87 2.76 17.39
N GLY A 322 10.63 2.90 16.08
CA GLY A 322 10.89 4.13 15.35
C GLY A 322 10.01 5.28 15.83
N LEU A 323 8.71 5.02 15.97
CA LEU A 323 7.75 6.00 16.47
C LEU A 323 8.06 6.41 17.92
N ALA A 324 8.49 5.48 18.78
CA ALA A 324 8.91 5.80 20.14
C ALA A 324 10.12 6.72 20.18
N ALA A 325 11.13 6.45 19.34
CA ALA A 325 12.29 7.32 19.18
C ALA A 325 11.91 8.70 18.61
N GLY A 326 10.86 8.77 17.78
CA GLY A 326 10.26 10.02 17.33
C GLY A 326 9.53 10.77 18.45
N CYS A 327 8.82 10.06 19.33
CA CYS A 327 8.09 10.63 20.47
C CYS A 327 9.00 11.28 21.50
N GLY A 328 10.07 10.57 21.89
CA GLY A 328 10.96 11.01 22.96
C GLY A 328 12.22 10.16 23.04
N ARG A 329 13.22 10.63 23.78
CA ARG A 329 14.45 9.86 24.00
C ARG A 329 14.20 8.76 25.04
N HIS A 330 14.86 7.62 24.84
CA HIS A 330 14.90 6.51 25.80
C HIS A 330 13.53 5.90 26.17
N ILE A 331 12.60 5.82 25.21
CA ILE A 331 11.33 5.10 25.36
C ILE A 331 11.49 3.70 24.74
N PRO A 332 11.92 2.66 25.49
CA PRO A 332 11.94 1.29 25.00
C PRO A 332 10.53 0.79 24.70
N VAL A 333 10.38 0.15 23.54
CA VAL A 333 9.17 -0.59 23.15
C VAL A 333 9.61 -1.99 22.73
N ARG A 334 8.95 -3.02 23.26
CA ARG A 334 9.24 -4.41 22.89
C ARG A 334 7.97 -5.25 22.89
N LEU A 335 7.90 -6.19 21.96
CA LEU A 335 6.90 -7.25 22.01
C LEU A 335 7.29 -8.27 23.09
N ALA A 336 6.34 -8.65 23.94
CA ALA A 336 6.52 -9.66 24.98
C ALA A 336 6.27 -11.04 24.36
N GLY A 337 7.34 -11.83 24.21
CA GLY A 337 7.28 -13.17 23.64
C GLY A 337 7.34 -13.18 22.11
N ALA A 338 7.26 -14.38 21.54
CA ALA A 338 7.21 -14.56 20.08
C ALA A 338 5.78 -14.31 19.57
N ALA A 339 5.66 -13.57 18.47
CA ALA A 339 4.38 -13.42 17.78
C ALA A 339 3.89 -14.78 17.28
N ALA A 340 2.83 -15.31 17.86
CA ALA A 340 2.12 -16.46 17.33
C ALA A 340 0.99 -15.99 16.41
N ALA A 341 0.69 -16.77 15.37
CA ALA A 341 -0.43 -16.46 14.48
C ALA A 341 -1.74 -16.42 15.29
N HIS A 342 -2.54 -15.36 15.10
CA HIS A 342 -3.83 -15.15 15.76
C HIS A 342 -3.79 -15.01 17.30
N ALA A 343 -2.62 -14.89 17.92
CA ALA A 343 -2.50 -14.58 19.34
C ALA A 343 -2.47 -13.06 19.59
N PRO A 344 -2.95 -12.58 20.75
CA PRO A 344 -2.73 -11.20 21.16
C PRO A 344 -1.25 -10.83 21.17
N LEU A 345 -0.94 -9.60 20.79
CA LEU A 345 0.41 -9.03 20.84
C LEU A 345 0.53 -8.14 22.09
N ASP A 346 1.34 -8.57 23.05
CA ASP A 346 1.58 -7.83 24.30
C ASP A 346 2.80 -6.92 24.15
N TRP A 347 2.60 -5.61 24.18
CA TRP A 347 3.65 -4.60 24.04
C TRP A 347 4.04 -4.03 25.40
N MET A 348 5.34 -3.99 25.68
CA MET A 348 5.91 -3.36 26.88
C MET A 348 6.54 -2.03 26.50
N ILE A 349 6.15 -0.97 27.19
CA ILE A 349 6.62 0.41 27.01
C ILE A 349 7.22 0.89 28.34
N GLY A 350 8.47 1.34 28.30
CA GLY A 350 9.23 1.75 29.49
C GLY A 350 9.88 3.11 29.37
#